data_AF-A0A8H4Q8E6-F1
#
_entry.id   AF-A0A8H4Q8E6-F1
#
_cell.length_a   1.000
_cell.length_b   1.000
_cell.length_c   1.000
_cell.angle_alpha   90.00
_cell.angle_beta   90.00
_cell.angle_gamma   90.00
#
_symmetry.space_group_name_H-M   'P 1'
#
loop_
_entity.id
_entity.type
_entity.pdbx_description
1 polymer ?
#
loop_
_entity_poly.entity_id
_entity_poly.type
_entity_poly.pdbx_seq_one_letter_code
_entity_poly.pdbx_strand_id
1 'polypeptide(L)'
;MLPLMLLASSAGVLAALDVAPLGLQKTPSLFEEPKLADMINVGVEATDPSLFRRGSGPLTNETFEPVNIEVYANIFSSVNSTETLSQEALDNQIRIMNYWFNQFNMFFTLKDTKRIVDDYWARGNDGFNLLIDNHVGTSATLNLHIVEDIEHFNQSVRCSRPEVFKTSRRSDGCMLTLRVIPGAPESAPGYNATRYEGKAILHGLGHWLNLTYTFDGGCHGNDKSVEDVPRSLGSWGCRVGLDSCPNQPGLDPVHNFMSISDESCKHEFTPGQIRRMHQSWHELRAPALAPNPKELPLLEVSRTEKGKLPWYEPVEGDLIKVMTLCVKDRHDQIRETSERRCGSYWYCIFGLYDSSNESFLACDEYLKCLKDRAMPDDVRQEVEHTEAGLAKEKMNVISDGKKG
;
A
#
# COMPACT_ATOMS: atom_id res chain seq x y z
N MET A 1 1.16 -21.59 0.17
CA MET A 1 1.47 -20.83 1.40
C MET A 1 0.94 -19.42 1.26
N LEU A 2 -0.26 -19.17 1.79
CA LEU A 2 -0.86 -17.85 2.04
C LEU A 2 -1.66 -17.96 3.37
N PRO A 3 -1.91 -16.86 4.08
CA PRO A 3 -2.11 -16.85 5.53
C PRO A 3 -3.57 -17.04 5.97
N LEU A 4 -3.72 -17.71 7.12
CA LEU A 4 -4.94 -17.77 7.94
C LEU A 4 -5.33 -16.37 8.43
N MET A 5 -6.54 -15.91 8.15
CA MET A 5 -7.21 -14.85 8.91
C MET A 5 -7.89 -15.47 10.13
N LEU A 6 -7.51 -15.01 11.32
CA LEU A 6 -8.18 -15.32 12.58
C LEU A 6 -9.10 -14.14 12.94
N LEU A 7 -10.39 -14.45 13.05
CA LEU A 7 -11.42 -13.62 13.67
C LEU A 7 -11.22 -13.65 15.19
N ALA A 8 -11.13 -12.49 15.84
CA ALA A 8 -11.21 -12.37 17.29
C ALA A 8 -12.40 -11.49 17.67
N SER A 9 -13.29 -12.08 18.48
CA SER A 9 -14.51 -11.52 19.00
C SER A 9 -14.27 -10.60 20.21
N SER A 10 -15.19 -9.65 20.37
CA SER A 10 -15.26 -8.63 21.41
C SER A 10 -15.91 -9.11 22.72
N ALA A 11 -15.27 -8.86 23.85
CA ALA A 11 -15.82 -8.54 25.19
C ALA A 11 -14.59 -8.32 26.11
N GLY A 12 -14.36 -7.23 26.84
CA GLY A 12 -15.27 -6.36 27.57
C GLY A 12 -14.97 -6.53 29.07
N VAL A 13 -14.10 -5.69 29.65
CA VAL A 13 -14.07 -5.43 31.11
C VAL A 13 -13.67 -3.97 31.34
N LEU A 14 -14.51 -3.27 32.09
CA LEU A 14 -14.37 -1.91 32.56
C LEU A 14 -13.84 -1.89 34.01
N ALA A 15 -13.35 -0.71 34.41
CA ALA A 15 -13.10 -0.21 35.78
C ALA A 15 -11.69 -0.45 36.37
N ALA A 16 -11.08 0.46 37.14
CA ALA A 16 -11.25 1.89 37.43
C ALA A 16 -10.12 2.30 38.40
N LEU A 17 -9.75 3.59 38.40
CA LEU A 17 -9.26 4.43 39.51
C LEU A 17 -7.77 4.42 39.95
N ASP A 18 -7.21 5.62 39.78
CA ASP A 18 -6.41 6.46 40.70
C ASP A 18 -5.03 6.02 41.24
N VAL A 19 -4.04 6.89 41.03
CA VAL A 19 -3.36 7.72 42.07
C VAL A 19 -2.01 8.23 41.49
N ALA A 20 -1.91 9.55 41.29
CA ALA A 20 -0.66 10.32 41.41
C ALA A 20 -0.64 10.97 42.83
N PRO A 21 0.41 11.64 43.37
CA PRO A 21 1.61 12.21 42.72
C PRO A 21 2.93 12.22 43.56
N LEU A 22 4.04 12.76 43.02
CA LEU A 22 4.91 13.83 43.57
C LEU A 22 6.42 13.76 43.20
N GLY A 23 6.96 14.91 42.75
CA GLY A 23 8.31 15.40 43.08
C GLY A 23 9.40 15.33 41.98
N LEU A 24 9.45 16.28 41.03
CA LEU A 24 10.32 17.49 40.98
C LEU A 24 11.84 17.28 40.82
N GLN A 25 12.38 17.73 39.67
CA GLN A 25 13.51 18.66 39.62
C GLN A 25 13.49 19.54 38.35
N LYS A 26 13.77 20.83 38.54
CA LYS A 26 13.67 21.97 37.61
C LYS A 26 14.93 22.13 36.74
N THR A 27 14.79 22.77 35.57
CA THR A 27 15.69 23.79 34.95
C THR A 27 15.09 24.28 33.60
N PRO A 28 15.47 25.46 33.03
CA PRO A 28 14.62 26.67 33.02
C PRO A 28 14.02 27.05 31.65
N SER A 29 13.09 27.99 31.74
CA SER A 29 12.29 28.64 30.71
C SER A 29 13.08 29.40 29.63
N LEU A 30 12.63 29.28 28.38
CA LEU A 30 12.92 30.21 27.29
C LEU A 30 11.70 30.26 26.34
N PHE A 31 10.63 30.92 26.79
CA PHE A 31 9.55 31.36 25.92
C PHE A 31 9.10 32.76 26.36
N GLU A 32 9.47 33.73 25.55
CA GLU A 32 8.81 35.03 25.47
C GLU A 32 7.80 34.90 24.32
N GLU A 33 6.51 35.04 24.60
CA GLU A 33 5.46 35.01 23.56
C GLU A 33 5.40 36.35 22.81
N PRO A 34 5.27 36.37 21.46
CA PRO A 34 4.79 37.55 20.76
C PRO A 34 3.26 37.56 20.70
N LYS A 35 2.75 38.79 20.79
CA LYS A 35 1.36 39.18 21.04
C LYS A 35 0.43 38.92 19.84
N LEU A 36 -0.82 38.61 20.17
CA LEU A 36 -2.00 38.37 19.32
C LEU A 36 -2.41 39.52 18.35
N ALA A 37 -1.58 40.54 18.14
CA ALA A 37 -1.92 41.71 17.32
C ALA A 37 -1.28 41.72 15.91
N ASP A 38 -0.36 40.79 15.61
CA ASP A 38 0.32 40.73 14.30
C ASP A 38 -0.29 39.71 13.32
N MET A 39 -1.42 39.07 13.68
CA MET A 39 -2.09 38.04 12.84
C MET A 39 -3.10 38.59 11.82
N ILE A 40 -3.12 39.90 11.58
CA ILE A 40 -4.02 40.52 10.59
C ILE A 40 -3.17 41.24 9.55
N ASN A 41 -2.96 40.58 8.40
CA ASN A 41 -2.17 40.97 7.22
C ASN A 41 -0.79 40.31 7.09
N VAL A 42 -0.75 39.03 6.70
CA VAL A 42 0.31 38.54 5.82
C VAL A 42 -0.33 37.69 4.72
N GLY A 43 -0.40 38.25 3.52
CA GLY A 43 -0.62 37.49 2.31
C GLY A 43 0.63 36.68 1.97
N VAL A 44 0.39 35.47 1.46
CA VAL A 44 1.25 34.64 0.59
C VAL A 44 2.73 35.09 0.49
N GLU A 45 3.61 34.45 1.26
CA GLU A 45 5.05 34.36 0.96
C GLU A 45 5.54 32.90 1.07
N ALA A 46 6.61 32.64 0.32
CA ALA A 46 7.16 31.36 -0.11
C ALA A 46 7.26 30.23 0.93
N THR A 47 7.12 29.00 0.41
CA THR A 47 7.49 27.71 1.02
C THR A 47 8.65 27.81 2.01
N ASP A 48 8.48 27.26 3.22
CA ASP A 48 9.49 27.23 4.28
C ASP A 48 10.85 26.67 3.77
N PRO A 49 11.93 27.47 3.76
CA PRO A 49 13.27 27.04 3.36
C PRO A 49 13.85 25.90 4.20
N SER A 50 13.31 25.64 5.40
CA SER A 50 13.74 24.57 6.29
C SER A 50 13.49 23.16 5.71
N LEU A 51 12.50 23.01 4.82
CA LEU A 51 12.20 21.79 4.06
C LEU A 51 13.36 21.34 3.14
N PHE A 52 14.31 22.25 2.86
CA PHE A 52 15.35 22.09 1.84
C PHE A 52 16.77 21.93 2.41
N ARG A 53 16.94 21.54 3.68
CA ARG A 53 18.28 21.28 4.26
C ARG A 53 19.02 20.20 3.47
N ARG A 54 20.08 20.64 2.78
CA ARG A 54 20.92 19.84 1.87
C ARG A 54 21.95 19.03 2.66
N GLY A 55 21.92 17.71 2.55
CA GLY A 55 23.08 16.87 2.84
C GLY A 55 24.03 16.92 1.63
N SER A 56 25.27 17.36 1.84
CA SER A 56 26.31 17.38 0.82
C SER A 56 26.92 15.98 0.65
N GLY A 57 26.20 15.09 -0.03
CA GLY A 57 26.74 13.84 -0.57
C GLY A 57 27.36 14.08 -1.96
N PRO A 58 28.38 13.29 -2.38
CA PRO A 58 29.00 13.46 -3.69
C PRO A 58 28.01 13.06 -4.79
N LEU A 59 27.58 14.04 -5.60
CA LEU A 59 26.93 13.78 -6.88
C LEU A 59 27.94 13.06 -7.78
N THR A 60 27.65 11.84 -8.20
CA THR A 60 28.48 11.12 -9.16
C THR A 60 28.43 11.83 -10.52
N ASN A 61 29.53 11.82 -11.28
CA ASN A 61 29.61 12.32 -12.66
C ASN A 61 28.77 11.49 -13.67
N GLU A 62 27.85 10.66 -13.20
CA GLU A 62 26.97 9.87 -14.06
C GLU A 62 25.89 10.78 -14.64
N THR A 63 25.81 10.80 -15.96
CA THR A 63 24.79 11.57 -16.67
C THR A 63 23.65 10.63 -17.02
N PHE A 64 22.44 10.97 -16.59
CA PHE A 64 21.23 10.22 -16.88
C PHE A 64 20.39 10.96 -17.91
N GLU A 65 19.72 10.23 -18.80
CA GLU A 65 18.75 10.82 -19.72
C GLU A 65 17.57 11.42 -18.93
N PRO A 66 17.06 12.60 -19.31
CA PRO A 66 15.91 13.20 -18.66
C PRO A 66 14.66 12.30 -18.73
N VAL A 67 14.06 12.05 -17.57
CA VAL A 67 12.84 11.26 -17.41
C VAL A 67 11.70 12.19 -17.01
N ASN A 68 10.67 12.29 -17.83
CA ASN A 68 9.46 13.06 -17.53
C ASN A 68 8.30 12.11 -17.20
N ILE A 69 7.78 12.22 -15.99
CA ILE A 69 6.72 11.38 -15.43
C ILE A 69 5.45 12.21 -15.34
N GLU A 70 4.43 11.80 -16.08
CA GLU A 70 3.10 12.41 -15.98
C GLU A 70 2.39 11.92 -14.72
N VAL A 71 1.83 12.84 -13.94
CA VAL A 71 1.13 12.56 -12.69
C VAL A 71 -0.36 12.85 -12.85
N TYR A 72 -1.19 11.88 -12.49
CA TYR A 72 -2.64 12.03 -12.39
C TYR A 72 -3.04 11.83 -10.93
N ALA A 73 -3.62 12.86 -10.33
CA ALA A 73 -3.99 12.85 -8.93
C ALA A 73 -5.48 12.53 -8.76
N ASN A 74 -5.80 11.58 -7.88
CA ASN A 74 -7.15 11.29 -7.42
C ASN A 74 -7.22 11.61 -5.92
N ILE A 75 -8.04 12.58 -5.53
CA ILE A 75 -8.24 12.98 -4.13
C ILE A 75 -9.59 12.45 -3.67
N PHE A 76 -9.59 11.58 -2.66
CA PHE A 76 -10.78 10.97 -2.09
C PHE A 76 -11.17 11.66 -0.79
N SER A 77 -12.46 11.95 -0.62
CA SER A 77 -13.00 12.54 0.60
C SER A 77 -14.33 11.90 1.00
N SER A 78 -14.58 11.78 2.30
CA SER A 78 -15.89 11.41 2.81
C SER A 78 -16.92 12.52 2.53
N VAL A 79 -18.22 12.17 2.44
CA VAL A 79 -19.33 13.09 2.09
C VAL A 79 -19.39 14.31 3.01
N ASN A 80 -19.14 14.11 4.30
CA ASN A 80 -19.18 15.17 5.31
C ASN A 80 -17.77 15.62 5.75
N SER A 81 -16.76 15.33 4.94
CA SER A 81 -15.37 15.59 5.31
C SER A 81 -15.06 17.08 5.40
N THR A 82 -14.29 17.45 6.41
CA THR A 82 -13.62 18.75 6.49
C THR A 82 -12.15 18.65 6.06
N GLU A 83 -11.68 17.44 5.72
CA GLU A 83 -10.29 17.09 5.49
C GLU A 83 -9.93 17.16 3.99
N THR A 84 -10.41 18.20 3.31
CA THR A 84 -10.16 18.32 1.87
C THR A 84 -8.79 18.94 1.59
N LEU A 85 -7.92 18.22 0.88
CA LEU A 85 -6.63 18.76 0.42
C LEU A 85 -6.85 19.89 -0.60
N SER A 86 -6.28 21.05 -0.34
CA SER A 86 -6.31 22.19 -1.28
C SER A 86 -5.48 21.90 -2.53
N GLN A 87 -5.79 22.58 -3.64
CA GLN A 87 -4.96 22.47 -4.85
C GLN A 87 -3.54 22.99 -4.59
N GLU A 88 -3.41 24.06 -3.80
CA GLU A 88 -2.12 24.63 -3.43
C GLU A 88 -1.23 23.63 -2.67
N ALA A 89 -1.80 22.87 -1.73
CA ALA A 89 -1.08 21.83 -1.01
C ALA A 89 -0.63 20.69 -1.94
N LEU A 90 -1.48 20.27 -2.89
CA LEU A 90 -1.10 19.30 -3.93
C LEU A 90 0.04 19.83 -4.82
N ASP A 91 -0.07 21.06 -5.31
CA ASP A 91 0.95 21.68 -6.15
C ASP A 91 2.28 21.85 -5.37
N ASN A 92 2.20 22.15 -4.08
CA ASN A 92 3.36 22.15 -3.20
C ASN A 92 3.99 20.76 -3.06
N GLN A 93 3.19 19.70 -2.93
CA GLN A 93 3.70 18.33 -2.89
C GLN A 93 4.43 17.93 -4.18
N ILE A 94 3.91 18.34 -5.35
CA ILE A 94 4.59 18.12 -6.64
C ILE A 94 5.89 18.92 -6.73
N ARG A 95 5.95 20.13 -6.17
CA ARG A 95 7.19 20.91 -6.06
C ARG A 95 8.23 20.22 -5.17
N ILE A 96 7.82 19.68 -4.03
CA ILE A 96 8.71 18.90 -3.14
C ILE A 96 9.27 17.68 -3.87
N MET A 97 8.42 16.93 -4.59
CA MET A 97 8.87 15.80 -5.42
C MET A 97 9.96 16.22 -6.42
N ASN A 98 9.69 17.27 -7.21
CA ASN A 98 10.65 17.77 -8.19
C ASN A 98 11.92 18.33 -7.55
N TYR A 99 11.84 18.99 -6.39
CA TYR A 99 13.03 19.48 -5.69
C TYR A 99 14.03 18.35 -5.43
N TRP A 100 13.55 17.20 -4.94
CA TRP A 100 14.40 16.07 -4.62
C TRP A 100 14.84 15.27 -5.85
N PHE A 101 13.99 15.13 -6.87
CA PHE A 101 14.25 14.27 -8.03
C PHE A 101 14.91 14.97 -9.24
N ASN A 102 14.82 16.30 -9.36
CA ASN A 102 15.42 17.02 -10.49
C ASN A 102 16.94 16.85 -10.58
N GLN A 103 17.62 16.77 -9.44
CA GLN A 103 19.06 16.47 -9.36
C GLN A 103 19.42 15.08 -9.90
N PHE A 104 18.43 14.20 -10.06
CA PHE A 104 18.56 12.88 -10.66
C PHE A 104 18.01 12.83 -12.09
N ASN A 105 17.76 13.98 -12.74
CA ASN A 105 17.13 14.08 -14.06
C ASN A 105 15.77 13.37 -14.16
N MET A 106 14.99 13.35 -13.07
CA MET A 106 13.61 12.85 -13.05
C MET A 106 12.65 13.99 -12.67
N PHE A 107 11.62 14.19 -13.48
CA PHE A 107 10.69 15.32 -13.38
C PHE A 107 9.25 14.80 -13.32
N PHE A 108 8.43 15.39 -12.44
CA PHE A 108 7.03 15.05 -12.26
C PHE A 108 6.14 16.20 -12.72
N THR A 109 5.25 15.93 -13.67
CA THR A 109 4.32 16.93 -14.23
C THR A 109 2.88 16.54 -13.92
N LEU A 110 2.20 17.31 -13.07
CA LEU A 110 0.77 17.13 -12.80
C LEU A 110 -0.04 17.44 -14.07
N LYS A 111 -0.82 16.46 -14.56
CA LYS A 111 -1.64 16.58 -15.76
C LYS A 111 -3.11 16.81 -15.44
N ASP A 112 -3.63 16.13 -14.44
CA ASP A 112 -5.03 16.24 -14.04
C ASP A 112 -5.19 15.95 -12.55
N THR A 113 -6.25 16.51 -11.97
CA THR A 113 -6.67 16.29 -10.58
C THR A 113 -8.16 15.99 -10.53
N LYS A 114 -8.50 14.76 -10.16
CA LYS A 114 -9.87 14.31 -9.95
C LYS A 114 -10.20 14.30 -8.46
N ARG A 115 -11.35 14.85 -8.08
CA ARG A 115 -11.87 14.81 -6.71
C ARG A 115 -13.06 13.85 -6.65
N ILE A 116 -13.03 12.91 -5.71
CA ILE A 116 -13.97 11.79 -5.62
C ILE A 116 -14.54 11.78 -4.20
N VAL A 117 -15.87 11.88 -4.10
CA VAL A 117 -16.56 11.77 -2.83
C VAL A 117 -17.01 10.33 -2.62
N ASP A 118 -16.40 9.64 -1.66
CA ASP A 118 -16.65 8.23 -1.36
C ASP A 118 -16.17 7.88 0.05
N ASP A 119 -17.10 7.68 0.99
CA ASP A 119 -16.79 7.44 2.41
C ASP A 119 -15.88 6.22 2.66
N TYR A 120 -15.90 5.25 1.75
CA TYR A 120 -15.15 4.00 1.92
C TYR A 120 -13.73 4.13 1.37
N TRP A 121 -13.58 4.63 0.14
CA TRP A 121 -12.27 4.87 -0.48
C TRP A 121 -11.51 6.02 0.19
N ALA A 122 -12.20 7.01 0.73
CA ALA A 122 -11.57 8.08 1.50
C ALA A 122 -10.82 7.57 2.72
N ARG A 123 -11.22 6.43 3.31
CA ARG A 123 -10.51 5.77 4.42
C ARG A 123 -9.52 4.68 3.97
N GLY A 124 -9.21 4.63 2.67
CA GLY A 124 -8.30 3.64 2.10
C GLY A 124 -8.87 2.21 2.07
N ASN A 125 -10.15 2.02 2.37
CA ASN A 125 -10.80 0.71 2.31
C ASN A 125 -10.98 0.28 0.84
N ASP A 126 -11.02 -1.03 0.58
CA ASP A 126 -11.11 -1.57 -0.80
C ASP A 126 -10.07 -0.94 -1.76
N GLY A 127 -8.84 -0.80 -1.25
CA GLY A 127 -7.76 -0.13 -1.94
C GLY A 127 -7.42 -0.73 -3.30
N PHE A 128 -7.69 -2.02 -3.55
CA PHE A 128 -7.45 -2.63 -4.86
C PHE A 128 -8.41 -2.09 -5.94
N ASN A 129 -9.71 -2.06 -5.68
CA ASN A 129 -10.67 -1.47 -6.61
C ASN A 129 -10.44 0.04 -6.76
N LEU A 130 -10.09 0.73 -5.66
CA LEU A 130 -9.73 2.15 -5.69
C LEU A 130 -8.66 2.43 -6.75
N LEU A 131 -7.56 1.66 -6.73
CA LEU A 131 -6.48 1.79 -7.70
C LEU A 131 -6.94 1.39 -9.12
N ILE A 132 -7.58 0.23 -9.26
CA ILE A 132 -7.96 -0.34 -10.57
C ILE A 132 -8.96 0.54 -11.33
N ASP A 133 -9.95 1.10 -10.62
CA ASP A 133 -11.02 1.88 -11.22
C ASP A 133 -10.63 3.34 -11.49
N ASN A 134 -9.60 3.84 -10.81
CA ASN A 134 -9.11 5.21 -10.98
C ASN A 134 -7.73 5.29 -11.67
N HIS A 135 -7.25 4.19 -12.24
CA HIS A 135 -6.02 4.17 -13.05
C HIS A 135 -6.20 4.93 -14.37
N VAL A 136 -5.26 5.83 -14.65
CA VAL A 136 -5.13 6.56 -15.91
C VAL A 136 -3.78 6.27 -16.56
N GLY A 137 -3.76 6.28 -17.89
CA GLY A 137 -2.52 6.17 -18.67
C GLY A 137 -1.94 4.75 -18.71
N THR A 138 -0.61 4.67 -18.76
CA THR A 138 0.15 3.43 -19.01
C THR A 138 1.15 3.19 -17.87
N SER A 139 2.05 2.20 -18.02
CA SER A 139 3.18 2.00 -17.08
C SER A 139 4.11 3.20 -16.90
N ALA A 140 4.07 4.18 -17.82
CA ALA A 140 4.86 5.42 -17.76
C ALA A 140 4.15 6.54 -16.97
N THR A 141 2.91 6.32 -16.53
CA THR A 141 2.09 7.31 -15.84
C THR A 141 2.06 7.02 -14.34
N LEU A 142 2.29 8.05 -13.52
CA LEU A 142 2.12 7.95 -12.07
C LEU A 142 0.68 8.29 -11.69
N ASN A 143 -0.06 7.31 -11.17
CA ASN A 143 -1.34 7.55 -10.51
C ASN A 143 -1.12 7.78 -9.02
N LEU A 144 -1.45 8.99 -8.54
CA LEU A 144 -1.33 9.38 -7.13
C LEU A 144 -2.72 9.47 -6.50
N HIS A 145 -3.01 8.59 -5.56
CA HIS A 145 -4.28 8.49 -4.86
C HIS A 145 -4.13 9.03 -3.44
N ILE A 146 -4.84 10.10 -3.11
CA ILE A 146 -4.77 10.77 -1.82
C ILE A 146 -6.05 10.48 -1.05
N VAL A 147 -5.91 9.90 0.14
CA VAL A 147 -7.01 9.45 1.01
C VAL A 147 -6.90 10.13 2.37
N GLU A 148 -8.00 10.20 3.11
CA GLU A 148 -8.07 10.73 4.49
C GLU A 148 -7.22 9.90 5.44
N ASP A 149 -7.39 8.57 5.36
CA ASP A 149 -6.61 7.64 6.16
C ASP A 149 -6.35 6.34 5.41
N ILE A 150 -5.38 5.57 5.90
CA ILE A 150 -5.09 4.19 5.54
C ILE A 150 -5.13 3.39 6.86
N GLU A 151 -6.29 3.38 7.53
CA GLU A 151 -6.47 2.87 8.91
C GLU A 151 -5.97 1.42 9.07
N HIS A 152 -6.11 0.58 8.04
CA HIS A 152 -5.83 -0.85 8.15
C HIS A 152 -4.34 -1.24 8.07
N PHE A 153 -3.43 -0.34 7.68
CA PHE A 153 -2.05 -0.72 7.40
C PHE A 153 -0.99 -0.06 8.28
N ASN A 154 -1.37 0.87 9.17
CA ASN A 154 -0.41 1.68 9.95
C ASN A 154 0.71 2.29 9.06
N GLN A 155 0.37 2.65 7.83
CA GLN A 155 1.27 3.17 6.81
C GLN A 155 0.72 4.50 6.31
N SER A 156 1.59 5.48 6.12
CA SER A 156 1.20 6.79 5.55
C SER A 156 1.25 6.84 4.03
N VAL A 157 1.98 5.90 3.41
CA VAL A 157 2.18 5.82 1.97
C VAL A 157 2.32 4.36 1.56
N ARG A 158 1.75 4.01 0.41
CA ARG A 158 1.90 2.71 -0.22
C ARG A 158 2.00 2.90 -1.72
N CYS A 159 3.12 2.53 -2.31
CA CYS A 159 3.25 2.48 -3.77
C CYS A 159 3.44 1.04 -4.24
N SER A 160 2.94 0.76 -5.45
CA SER A 160 3.26 -0.47 -6.15
C SER A 160 4.76 -0.56 -6.40
N ARG A 161 5.27 -1.79 -6.48
CA ARG A 161 6.55 -2.08 -7.11
C ARG A 161 6.30 -2.64 -8.52
N PRO A 162 7.29 -2.64 -9.43
CA PRO A 162 7.08 -3.09 -10.81
C PRO A 162 6.63 -4.54 -10.98
N GLU A 163 6.73 -5.40 -9.95
CA GLU A 163 6.14 -6.75 -9.96
C GLU A 163 4.63 -6.73 -10.26
N VAL A 164 3.96 -5.60 -9.98
CA VAL A 164 2.53 -5.41 -10.30
C VAL A 164 2.24 -5.53 -11.80
N PHE A 165 3.21 -5.33 -12.69
CA PHE A 165 3.02 -5.47 -14.13
C PHE A 165 2.79 -6.91 -14.57
N LYS A 166 3.19 -7.90 -13.77
CA LYS A 166 2.91 -9.31 -14.02
C LYS A 166 1.49 -9.71 -13.62
N THR A 167 0.88 -8.98 -12.69
CA THR A 167 -0.39 -9.37 -12.08
C THR A 167 -1.53 -8.42 -12.45
N SER A 168 -1.39 -7.13 -12.13
CA SER A 168 -2.41 -6.12 -12.36
C SER A 168 -1.80 -4.76 -12.68
N ARG A 169 -1.52 -4.51 -13.96
CA ARG A 169 -1.04 -3.19 -14.43
C ARG A 169 -1.94 -2.01 -14.03
N ARG A 170 -3.23 -2.27 -13.73
CA ARG A 170 -4.19 -1.26 -13.29
C ARG A 170 -4.08 -0.89 -11.80
N SER A 171 -3.38 -1.68 -11.00
CA SER A 171 -3.11 -1.32 -9.60
C SER A 171 -1.74 -0.65 -9.43
N ASP A 172 -1.10 -0.20 -10.51
CA ASP A 172 0.15 0.55 -10.45
C ASP A 172 -0.10 2.00 -10.05
N GLY A 173 0.61 2.48 -9.03
CA GLY A 173 0.45 3.83 -8.51
C GLY A 173 0.84 3.91 -7.04
N CYS A 174 0.52 5.07 -6.45
CA CYS A 174 0.79 5.39 -5.06
C CYS A 174 -0.50 5.79 -4.36
N MET A 175 -0.71 5.28 -3.16
CA MET A 175 -1.72 5.73 -2.21
C MET A 175 -1.03 6.47 -1.06
N LEU A 176 -1.51 7.66 -0.71
CA LEU A 176 -0.90 8.56 0.26
C LEU A 176 -1.99 9.08 1.22
N THR A 177 -1.77 8.95 2.53
CA THR A 177 -2.63 9.63 3.52
C THR A 177 -2.44 11.14 3.41
N LEU A 178 -3.51 11.92 3.47
CA LEU A 178 -3.39 13.37 3.32
C LEU A 178 -2.62 14.02 4.48
N ARG A 179 -2.63 13.43 5.68
CA ARG A 179 -1.91 13.95 6.86
C ARG A 179 -0.40 14.14 6.66
N VAL A 180 0.21 13.42 5.71
CA VAL A 180 1.66 13.50 5.42
C VAL A 180 2.02 14.49 4.31
N ILE A 181 1.03 15.24 3.82
CA ILE A 181 1.21 16.27 2.82
C ILE A 181 1.31 17.64 3.53
N PRO A 182 2.40 18.39 3.33
CA PRO A 182 2.51 19.75 3.87
C PRO A 182 1.39 20.65 3.35
N GLY A 183 0.68 21.32 4.27
CA GLY A 183 -0.51 22.12 3.95
C GLY A 183 -1.81 21.32 3.93
N ALA A 184 -1.80 20.06 4.39
CA ALA A 184 -3.02 19.33 4.70
C ALA A 184 -3.82 20.02 5.82
N PRO A 185 -5.16 19.88 5.83
CA PRO A 185 -6.02 20.45 6.87
C PRO A 185 -5.66 19.91 8.26
N GLU A 186 -5.66 20.79 9.26
CA GLU A 186 -5.33 20.43 10.65
C GLU A 186 -6.30 19.41 11.26
N SER A 187 -7.51 19.30 10.71
CA SER A 187 -8.51 18.31 11.13
C SER A 187 -8.15 16.87 10.73
N ALA A 188 -7.17 16.68 9.84
CA ALA A 188 -6.80 15.35 9.36
C ALA A 188 -6.27 14.44 10.50
N PRO A 189 -6.71 13.18 10.58
CA PRO A 189 -6.28 12.24 11.61
C PRO A 189 -4.77 12.12 11.67
N GLY A 190 -4.19 12.41 12.84
CA GLY A 190 -2.75 12.32 13.04
C GLY A 190 -1.93 13.38 12.29
N TYR A 191 -2.53 14.49 11.84
CA TYR A 191 -1.82 15.65 11.33
C TYR A 191 -0.78 16.17 12.33
N ASN A 192 0.38 16.55 11.82
CA ASN A 192 1.40 17.22 12.59
C ASN A 192 2.27 18.08 11.66
N ALA A 193 2.09 19.40 11.74
CA ALA A 193 2.75 20.39 10.89
C ALA A 193 4.28 20.34 10.92
N THR A 194 4.89 19.85 12.01
CA THR A 194 6.35 19.81 12.18
C THR A 194 6.95 18.44 11.87
N ARG A 195 6.13 17.40 11.76
CA ARG A 195 6.58 16.03 11.51
C ARG A 195 6.64 15.67 10.03
N TYR A 196 5.74 16.22 9.23
CA TYR A 196 5.56 15.82 7.84
C TYR A 196 6.08 16.91 6.90
N GLU A 197 7.17 16.59 6.22
CA GLU A 197 7.90 17.45 5.28
C GLU A 197 7.58 17.08 3.82
N GLY A 198 6.58 16.22 3.60
CA GLY A 198 6.20 15.72 2.28
C GLY A 198 7.17 14.70 1.72
N LYS A 199 7.97 14.06 2.58
CA LYS A 199 9.02 13.10 2.18
C LYS A 199 8.53 11.65 2.14
N ALA A 200 7.37 11.34 2.73
CA ALA A 200 6.73 10.02 2.63
C ALA A 200 6.57 9.58 1.17
N ILE A 201 6.11 10.46 0.28
CA ILE A 201 5.94 10.08 -1.12
C ILE A 201 7.27 9.78 -1.82
N LEU A 202 8.40 10.37 -1.40
CA LEU A 202 9.71 10.07 -1.97
C LEU A 202 10.14 8.62 -1.67
N HIS A 203 9.84 8.14 -0.45
CA HIS A 203 10.00 6.73 -0.09
C HIS A 203 9.12 5.83 -0.97
N GLY A 204 7.85 6.20 -1.12
CA GLY A 204 6.92 5.49 -2.00
C GLY A 204 7.39 5.42 -3.45
N LEU A 205 7.87 6.54 -3.99
CA LEU A 205 8.40 6.63 -5.35
C LEU A 205 9.66 5.79 -5.53
N GLY A 206 10.49 5.65 -4.50
CA GLY A 206 11.58 4.68 -4.50
C GLY A 206 11.07 3.27 -4.76
N HIS A 207 10.02 2.81 -4.08
CA HIS A 207 9.40 1.51 -4.39
C HIS A 207 8.81 1.44 -5.80
N TRP A 208 8.13 2.50 -6.24
CA TRP A 208 7.56 2.60 -7.59
C TRP A 208 8.66 2.50 -8.67
N LEU A 209 9.86 2.99 -8.38
CA LEU A 209 11.07 2.92 -9.20
C LEU A 209 12.01 1.75 -8.81
N ASN A 210 11.45 0.68 -8.24
CA ASN A 210 12.13 -0.61 -7.99
C ASN A 210 13.24 -0.58 -6.92
N LEU A 211 13.17 0.33 -5.95
CA LEU A 211 13.99 0.29 -4.75
C LEU A 211 13.32 -0.51 -3.65
N THR A 212 14.14 -1.18 -2.85
CA THR A 212 13.74 -1.88 -1.63
C THR A 212 14.06 -1.06 -0.39
N TYR A 213 13.59 -1.51 0.78
CA TYR A 213 14.06 -0.92 2.03
C TYR A 213 15.58 -1.10 2.16
N THR A 214 16.25 -0.18 2.85
CA THR A 214 17.70 -0.27 3.09
C THR A 214 18.11 -1.47 3.95
N PHE A 215 17.16 -2.04 4.69
CA PHE A 215 17.34 -3.18 5.59
C PHE A 215 16.74 -4.48 5.06
N ASP A 216 16.27 -4.51 3.81
CA ASP A 216 15.78 -5.75 3.19
C ASP A 216 16.94 -6.77 3.12
N GLY A 217 16.74 -7.96 3.72
CA GLY A 217 17.78 -8.98 3.88
C GLY A 217 18.72 -8.78 5.09
N GLY A 218 18.49 -7.73 5.89
CA GLY A 218 19.25 -7.45 7.10
C GLY A 218 20.76 -7.30 6.87
N CYS A 219 21.56 -7.73 7.85
CA CYS A 219 23.03 -7.63 7.77
C CYS A 219 23.68 -8.48 6.65
N HIS A 220 22.92 -9.36 6.00
CA HIS A 220 23.42 -10.20 4.91
C HIS A 220 23.02 -9.68 3.53
N GLY A 221 21.98 -8.84 3.47
CA GLY A 221 21.37 -8.43 2.21
C GLY A 221 20.64 -9.55 1.47
N ASN A 222 20.25 -9.23 0.24
CA ASN A 222 19.60 -10.14 -0.70
C ASN A 222 19.87 -9.71 -2.16
N ASP A 223 19.30 -10.42 -3.11
CA ASP A 223 19.38 -10.18 -4.56
C ASP A 223 18.81 -8.82 -5.00
N LYS A 224 17.93 -8.21 -4.20
CA LYS A 224 17.33 -6.90 -4.49
C LYS A 224 18.13 -5.73 -3.92
N SER A 225 19.14 -6.01 -3.09
CA SER A 225 19.94 -5.01 -2.42
C SER A 225 20.75 -4.15 -3.40
N VAL A 226 20.85 -2.86 -3.13
CA VAL A 226 21.76 -1.96 -3.82
C VAL A 226 23.11 -1.97 -3.10
N GLU A 227 24.19 -2.20 -3.84
CA GLU A 227 25.54 -2.47 -3.28
C GLU A 227 26.10 -1.33 -2.42
N ASP A 228 25.85 -0.07 -2.80
CA ASP A 228 26.37 1.10 -2.10
C ASP A 228 25.48 1.60 -0.95
N VAL A 229 24.45 0.83 -0.58
CA VAL A 229 23.64 1.06 0.61
C VAL A 229 24.21 0.21 1.75
N PRO A 230 24.72 0.82 2.84
CA PRO A 230 25.19 0.07 4.00
C PRO A 230 24.13 -0.88 4.57
N ARG A 231 24.58 -2.04 5.06
CA ARG A 231 23.70 -3.05 5.66
C ARG A 231 23.17 -2.56 6.99
N SER A 232 21.88 -2.79 7.24
CA SER A 232 21.24 -2.37 8.49
C SER A 232 20.07 -3.29 8.83
N LEU A 233 19.61 -3.21 10.09
CA LEU A 233 18.39 -3.87 10.58
C LEU A 233 17.16 -2.94 10.60
N GLY A 234 17.33 -1.70 10.13
CA GLY A 234 16.30 -0.66 10.14
C GLY A 234 16.16 -0.02 11.53
N SER A 235 15.90 1.29 11.55
CA SER A 235 15.69 2.01 12.79
C SER A 235 14.66 3.13 12.64
N TRP A 236 13.80 3.23 13.64
CA TRP A 236 12.86 4.34 13.80
C TRP A 236 13.56 5.57 14.36
N GLY A 237 12.97 6.74 14.14
CA GLY A 237 13.55 8.01 14.59
C GLY A 237 14.74 8.46 13.73
N CYS A 238 15.58 9.34 14.29
CA CYS A 238 16.80 9.83 13.64
C CYS A 238 18.05 9.44 14.45
N ARG A 239 18.38 8.13 14.46
CA ARG A 239 19.50 7.57 15.25
C ARG A 239 20.83 7.68 14.50
N VAL A 240 21.31 8.91 14.30
CA VAL A 240 22.61 9.17 13.66
C VAL A 240 23.74 8.47 14.41
N GLY A 241 24.63 7.79 13.68
CA GLY A 241 25.75 7.04 14.25
C GLY A 241 25.43 5.59 14.65
N LEU A 242 24.20 5.12 14.41
CA LEU A 242 23.85 3.73 14.67
C LEU A 242 24.59 2.78 13.72
N ASP A 243 25.14 1.71 14.29
CA ASP A 243 25.69 0.58 13.55
C ASP A 243 25.00 -0.70 14.07
N SER A 244 23.96 -1.12 13.37
CA SER A 244 23.21 -2.35 13.69
C SER A 244 23.87 -3.60 13.11
N CYS A 245 24.84 -3.43 12.21
CA CYS A 245 25.53 -4.51 11.50
C CYS A 245 27.06 -4.32 11.59
N PRO A 246 27.68 -4.43 12.79
CA PRO A 246 29.07 -4.04 13.02
C PRO A 246 30.13 -4.89 12.29
N ASN A 247 29.71 -6.02 11.74
CA ASN A 247 30.56 -6.88 10.92
C ASN A 247 30.46 -6.55 9.41
N GLN A 248 29.68 -5.52 9.05
CA GLN A 248 29.51 -5.02 7.69
C GLN A 248 30.10 -3.61 7.60
N PRO A 249 30.54 -3.18 6.41
CA PRO A 249 31.05 -1.82 6.23
C PRO A 249 29.92 -0.78 6.30
N GLY A 250 30.21 0.34 6.96
CA GLY A 250 29.34 1.52 7.02
C GLY A 250 28.44 1.57 8.25
N LEU A 251 27.75 2.69 8.42
CA LEU A 251 26.72 2.90 9.45
C LEU A 251 25.33 2.71 8.86
N ASP A 252 24.33 2.51 9.71
CA ASP A 252 22.93 2.46 9.29
C ASP A 252 22.58 3.70 8.44
N PRO A 253 21.99 3.52 7.24
CA PRO A 253 21.69 4.62 6.32
C PRO A 253 20.42 5.38 6.75
N VAL A 254 20.45 5.99 7.95
CA VAL A 254 19.29 6.65 8.59
C VAL A 254 18.79 7.88 7.82
N HIS A 255 19.63 8.49 6.99
CA HIS A 255 19.28 9.63 6.15
C HIS A 255 18.68 9.24 4.80
N ASN A 256 18.69 7.95 4.47
CA ASN A 256 18.21 7.45 3.19
C ASN A 256 16.68 7.49 3.12
N PHE A 257 16.12 7.91 1.98
CA PHE A 257 14.67 7.92 1.78
C PHE A 257 14.04 6.53 1.94
N MET A 258 14.78 5.46 1.63
CA MET A 258 14.32 4.07 1.75
C MET A 258 14.47 3.47 3.16
N SER A 259 14.93 4.25 4.15
CA SER A 259 14.86 3.89 5.57
C SER A 259 13.44 4.12 6.13
N ILE A 260 13.18 3.59 7.33
CA ILE A 260 11.96 3.85 8.14
C ILE A 260 12.16 4.96 9.18
N SER A 261 13.24 5.73 9.07
CA SER A 261 13.53 6.90 9.91
C SER A 261 12.46 8.00 9.78
N ASP A 262 12.51 9.01 10.65
CA ASP A 262 11.61 10.17 10.55
C ASP A 262 11.93 11.03 9.31
N GLU A 263 10.93 11.74 8.78
CA GLU A 263 11.09 12.53 7.55
C GLU A 263 12.17 13.62 7.67
N SER A 264 12.24 14.29 8.82
CA SER A 264 13.27 15.30 9.12
C SER A 264 14.70 14.76 9.06
N CYS A 265 14.87 13.45 9.20
CA CYS A 265 16.17 12.78 9.06
C CYS A 265 16.52 12.50 7.61
N LYS A 266 15.53 12.32 6.72
CA LYS A 266 15.73 11.82 5.36
C LYS A 266 16.08 12.92 4.39
N HIS A 267 17.11 12.70 3.57
CA HIS A 267 17.53 13.66 2.56
C HIS A 267 18.36 13.06 1.40
N GLU A 268 18.48 11.74 1.27
CA GLU A 268 19.34 11.16 0.21
C GLU A 268 18.83 9.84 -0.38
N PHE A 269 19.23 9.63 -1.63
CA PHE A 269 19.39 8.31 -2.24
C PHE A 269 20.88 8.12 -2.56
N THR A 270 21.37 6.88 -2.57
CA THR A 270 22.73 6.58 -2.99
C THR A 270 22.86 6.65 -4.52
N PRO A 271 24.06 6.85 -5.08
CA PRO A 271 24.27 6.76 -6.53
C PRO A 271 23.77 5.46 -7.16
N GLY A 272 23.94 4.32 -6.49
CA GLY A 272 23.44 3.02 -6.92
C GLY A 272 21.92 2.94 -6.92
N GLN A 273 21.24 3.57 -5.96
CA GLN A 273 19.79 3.67 -5.97
C GLN A 273 19.32 4.52 -7.16
N ILE A 274 19.98 5.64 -7.44
CA ILE A 274 19.65 6.50 -8.59
C ILE A 274 19.82 5.74 -9.92
N ARG A 275 20.94 5.02 -10.10
CA ARG A 275 21.14 4.14 -11.27
C ARG A 275 20.03 3.11 -11.43
N ARG A 276 19.64 2.44 -10.33
CA ARG A 276 18.59 1.43 -10.34
C ARG A 276 17.22 2.03 -10.69
N MET A 277 16.90 3.24 -10.20
CA MET A 277 15.67 3.93 -10.56
C MET A 277 15.60 4.23 -12.06
N HIS A 278 16.70 4.69 -12.66
CA HIS A 278 16.78 4.93 -14.11
C HIS A 278 16.67 3.65 -14.94
N GLN A 279 17.40 2.60 -14.55
CA GLN A 279 17.29 1.29 -15.20
C GLN A 279 15.85 0.76 -15.14
N SER A 280 15.23 0.80 -13.96
CA SER A 280 13.84 0.40 -13.79
C SER A 280 12.88 1.22 -14.64
N TRP A 281 13.10 2.53 -14.76
CA TRP A 281 12.27 3.38 -15.60
C TRP A 281 12.34 2.91 -17.06
N HIS A 282 13.55 2.81 -17.62
CA HIS A 282 13.74 2.50 -19.04
C HIS A 282 13.27 1.08 -19.40
N GLU A 283 13.48 0.11 -18.51
CA GLU A 283 13.11 -1.28 -18.77
C GLU A 283 11.61 -1.55 -18.59
N LEU A 284 11.00 -0.96 -17.55
CA LEU A 284 9.68 -1.40 -17.07
C LEU A 284 8.59 -0.36 -17.29
N ARG A 285 8.93 0.94 -17.31
CA ARG A 285 7.94 2.03 -17.34
C ARG A 285 7.88 2.74 -18.68
N ALA A 286 9.03 3.15 -19.21
CA ALA A 286 9.19 3.84 -20.49
C ALA A 286 8.54 3.14 -21.69
N PRO A 287 8.43 1.79 -21.77
CA PRO A 287 7.68 1.12 -22.83
C PRO A 287 6.19 1.47 -22.88
N ALA A 288 5.66 2.20 -21.88
CA ALA A 288 4.29 2.68 -21.84
C ALA A 288 3.26 1.57 -22.08
N LEU A 289 3.44 0.44 -21.39
CA LEU A 289 2.56 -0.71 -21.47
C LEU A 289 1.14 -0.30 -21.08
N ALA A 290 0.19 -0.55 -21.98
CA ALA A 290 -1.23 -0.32 -21.71
C ALA A 290 -1.68 -1.08 -20.45
N PRO A 291 -2.69 -0.59 -19.71
CA PRO A 291 -3.26 -1.33 -18.60
C PRO A 291 -3.83 -2.67 -19.10
N ASN A 292 -3.82 -3.68 -18.22
CA ASN A 292 -4.52 -4.94 -18.52
C ASN A 292 -6.01 -4.64 -18.82
N PRO A 293 -6.67 -5.42 -19.71
CA PRO A 293 -8.12 -5.36 -19.86
C PRO A 293 -8.82 -5.48 -18.51
N LYS A 294 -9.97 -4.82 -18.35
CA LYS A 294 -10.82 -4.95 -17.15
C LYS A 294 -11.53 -6.31 -17.07
N GLU A 295 -11.29 -7.20 -18.03
CA GLU A 295 -11.90 -8.53 -18.12
C GLU A 295 -10.87 -9.63 -17.88
N LEU A 296 -11.32 -10.72 -17.25
CA LEU A 296 -10.57 -11.97 -17.13
C LEU A 296 -10.59 -12.74 -18.46
N PRO A 297 -9.50 -13.42 -18.84
CA PRO A 297 -9.48 -14.24 -20.04
C PRO A 297 -10.44 -15.42 -19.91
N LEU A 298 -10.91 -15.94 -21.05
CA LEU A 298 -11.60 -17.24 -21.07
C LEU A 298 -10.57 -18.36 -20.83
N LEU A 299 -10.80 -19.14 -19.78
CA LEU A 299 -9.96 -20.26 -19.38
C LEU A 299 -10.30 -21.50 -20.22
N GLU A 300 -9.24 -22.22 -20.56
CA GLU A 300 -9.31 -23.55 -21.14
C GLU A 300 -9.52 -24.60 -20.05
N VAL A 301 -10.08 -25.75 -20.44
CA VAL A 301 -10.25 -26.87 -19.52
C VAL A 301 -8.88 -27.41 -19.14
N SER A 302 -8.54 -27.34 -17.85
CA SER A 302 -7.25 -27.81 -17.34
C SER A 302 -7.31 -29.27 -16.90
N ARG A 303 -8.46 -29.76 -16.44
CA ARG A 303 -8.68 -31.19 -16.11
C ARG A 303 -10.09 -31.67 -16.44
N THR A 304 -10.18 -32.96 -16.72
CA THR A 304 -11.42 -33.69 -16.95
C THR A 304 -11.41 -35.00 -16.19
N GLU A 305 -12.55 -35.40 -15.62
CA GLU A 305 -12.73 -36.67 -14.94
C GLU A 305 -14.11 -37.24 -15.30
N LYS A 306 -14.22 -38.57 -15.44
CA LYS A 306 -15.46 -39.20 -15.87
C LYS A 306 -16.57 -38.99 -14.83
N GLY A 307 -17.68 -38.40 -15.26
CA GLY A 307 -18.84 -38.13 -14.38
C GLY A 307 -18.68 -36.87 -13.52
N LYS A 308 -17.66 -36.05 -13.78
CA LYS A 308 -17.42 -34.75 -13.13
C LYS A 308 -17.49 -33.62 -14.14
N LEU A 309 -17.80 -32.41 -13.67
CA LEU A 309 -17.64 -31.18 -14.44
C LEU A 309 -16.14 -30.88 -14.68
N PRO A 310 -15.80 -30.19 -15.79
CA PRO A 310 -14.41 -29.80 -16.05
C PRO A 310 -13.86 -28.88 -14.97
N TRP A 311 -12.54 -28.85 -14.84
CA TRP A 311 -11.82 -27.91 -13.99
C TRP A 311 -11.19 -26.80 -14.82
N TYR A 312 -11.28 -25.56 -14.33
CA TYR A 312 -10.64 -24.37 -14.90
C TYR A 312 -9.66 -23.80 -13.90
N GLU A 313 -8.40 -23.70 -14.31
CA GLU A 313 -7.33 -23.13 -13.49
C GLU A 313 -7.09 -21.67 -13.89
N PRO A 314 -7.17 -20.70 -12.95
CA PRO A 314 -6.80 -19.31 -13.24
C PRO A 314 -5.36 -19.18 -13.73
N VAL A 315 -5.09 -18.17 -14.57
CA VAL A 315 -3.72 -17.86 -14.99
C VAL A 315 -2.90 -17.36 -13.80
N GLU A 316 -1.69 -17.88 -13.64
CA GLU A 316 -0.72 -17.52 -12.59
C GLU A 316 -0.29 -16.04 -12.76
N GLY A 317 -1.09 -15.14 -12.19
CA GLY A 317 -0.96 -13.69 -12.32
C GLY A 317 -2.29 -12.95 -12.25
N ASP A 318 -3.39 -13.60 -12.64
CA ASP A 318 -4.72 -13.01 -12.67
C ASP A 318 -5.48 -13.14 -11.34
N LEU A 319 -4.87 -13.74 -10.30
CA LEU A 319 -5.53 -13.94 -9.01
C LEU A 319 -6.10 -12.64 -8.43
N ILE A 320 -5.36 -11.53 -8.50
CA ILE A 320 -5.86 -10.22 -8.04
C ILE A 320 -7.09 -9.80 -8.85
N LYS A 321 -7.12 -10.03 -10.16
CA LYS A 321 -8.29 -9.74 -10.98
C LYS A 321 -9.47 -10.64 -10.62
N VAL A 322 -9.23 -11.93 -10.34
CA VAL A 322 -10.26 -12.84 -9.82
C VAL A 322 -10.83 -12.30 -8.51
N MET A 323 -9.99 -11.93 -7.56
CA MET A 323 -10.45 -11.34 -6.28
C MET A 323 -11.18 -10.01 -6.45
N THR A 324 -10.93 -9.28 -7.53
CA THR A 324 -11.52 -7.95 -7.79
C THR A 324 -12.83 -8.05 -8.58
N LEU A 325 -12.93 -9.00 -9.52
CA LEU A 325 -14.06 -9.10 -10.46
C LEU A 325 -15.06 -10.19 -10.09
N CYS A 326 -14.58 -11.28 -9.48
CA CYS A 326 -15.37 -12.47 -9.15
C CYS A 326 -15.80 -12.52 -7.69
N VAL A 327 -15.51 -11.49 -6.91
CA VAL A 327 -16.02 -11.31 -5.55
C VAL A 327 -17.00 -10.15 -5.59
N LYS A 328 -18.01 -10.19 -4.72
CA LYS A 328 -18.87 -9.03 -4.54
C LYS A 328 -18.05 -7.82 -4.16
N ASP A 329 -18.25 -6.74 -4.90
CA ASP A 329 -17.78 -5.44 -4.48
C ASP A 329 -18.67 -4.89 -3.36
N ARG A 330 -18.31 -3.71 -2.86
CA ARG A 330 -19.01 -3.03 -1.76
C ARG A 330 -20.47 -2.63 -2.06
N HIS A 331 -20.91 -2.71 -3.32
CA HIS A 331 -22.30 -2.46 -3.71
C HIS A 331 -23.07 -3.77 -3.91
N ASP A 332 -22.54 -4.87 -3.38
CA ASP A 332 -23.03 -6.24 -3.58
C ASP A 332 -23.11 -6.64 -5.06
N GLN A 333 -22.25 -6.04 -5.90
CA GLN A 333 -22.19 -6.35 -7.32
C GLN A 333 -21.01 -7.27 -7.62
N ILE A 334 -21.28 -8.34 -8.36
CA ILE A 334 -20.24 -9.20 -8.92
C ILE A 334 -20.06 -8.81 -10.39
N ARG A 335 -18.84 -8.41 -10.77
CA ARG A 335 -18.55 -7.92 -12.12
C ARG A 335 -18.36 -9.07 -13.11
N GLU A 336 -17.99 -10.25 -12.62
CA GLU A 336 -17.80 -11.47 -13.40
C GLU A 336 -18.27 -12.71 -12.60
N THR A 337 -19.20 -13.48 -13.14
CA THR A 337 -19.74 -14.69 -12.50
C THR A 337 -19.39 -15.97 -13.24
N SER A 338 -18.73 -15.88 -14.41
CA SER A 338 -18.40 -17.04 -15.21
C SER A 338 -17.32 -17.90 -14.55
N GLU A 339 -17.63 -19.17 -14.30
CA GLU A 339 -16.63 -20.16 -13.88
C GLU A 339 -15.44 -20.23 -14.85
N ARG A 340 -15.71 -20.11 -16.16
CA ARG A 340 -14.68 -20.13 -17.21
C ARG A 340 -13.78 -18.90 -17.19
N ARG A 341 -14.01 -17.91 -16.34
CA ARG A 341 -13.16 -16.72 -16.17
C ARG A 341 -12.60 -16.63 -14.76
N CYS A 342 -13.41 -16.94 -13.76
CA CYS A 342 -13.02 -16.91 -12.34
C CYS A 342 -12.20 -18.13 -11.90
N GLY A 343 -12.28 -19.24 -12.65
CA GLY A 343 -11.69 -20.52 -12.27
C GLY A 343 -12.58 -21.29 -11.29
N SER A 344 -12.49 -22.62 -11.35
CA SER A 344 -13.40 -23.52 -10.66
C SER A 344 -13.33 -23.42 -9.14
N TYR A 345 -12.13 -23.25 -8.58
CA TYR A 345 -11.95 -23.11 -7.13
C TYR A 345 -12.69 -21.87 -6.61
N TRP A 346 -12.38 -20.70 -7.16
CA TRP A 346 -12.96 -19.43 -6.75
C TRP A 346 -14.45 -19.33 -7.04
N TYR A 347 -14.90 -19.88 -8.17
CA TYR A 347 -16.31 -19.98 -8.51
C TYR A 347 -17.12 -20.69 -7.41
N CYS A 348 -16.60 -21.79 -6.88
CA CYS A 348 -17.25 -22.50 -5.77
C CYS A 348 -17.11 -21.75 -4.44
N ILE A 349 -15.91 -21.28 -4.10
CA ILE A 349 -15.63 -20.61 -2.83
C ILE A 349 -16.44 -19.31 -2.68
N PHE A 350 -16.61 -18.54 -3.74
CA PHE A 350 -17.40 -17.31 -3.73
C PHE A 350 -18.89 -17.52 -4.01
N GLY A 351 -19.33 -18.76 -4.20
CA GLY A 351 -20.74 -19.07 -4.39
C GLY A 351 -21.32 -18.58 -5.71
N LEU A 352 -20.51 -18.41 -6.75
CA LEU A 352 -20.94 -17.82 -8.03
C LEU A 352 -21.89 -18.71 -8.84
N TYR A 353 -22.13 -19.94 -8.38
CA TYR A 353 -23.15 -20.84 -8.91
C TYR A 353 -24.55 -20.52 -8.43
N ASP A 354 -24.67 -19.77 -7.34
CA ASP A 354 -25.96 -19.31 -6.86
C ASP A 354 -26.27 -17.93 -7.42
N SER A 355 -27.43 -17.79 -8.05
CA SER A 355 -27.96 -16.50 -8.49
C SER A 355 -28.56 -15.70 -7.33
N SER A 356 -28.76 -16.33 -6.17
CA SER A 356 -29.06 -15.64 -4.93
C SER A 356 -27.80 -14.88 -4.53
N ASN A 357 -27.91 -13.56 -4.40
CA ASN A 357 -26.78 -12.67 -4.19
C ASN A 357 -26.29 -12.80 -2.74
N GLU A 358 -25.92 -14.00 -2.27
CA GLU A 358 -25.44 -14.34 -0.93
C GLU A 358 -24.01 -14.88 -1.03
N SER A 359 -23.04 -14.15 -0.46
CA SER A 359 -21.59 -14.40 -0.65
C SER A 359 -20.94 -15.12 0.53
N PHE A 360 -21.76 -15.72 1.39
CA PHE A 360 -21.32 -16.59 2.47
C PHE A 360 -22.24 -17.81 2.50
N LEU A 361 -22.03 -18.71 1.54
CA LEU A 361 -22.73 -19.99 1.50
C LEU A 361 -22.22 -20.89 2.62
N ALA A 362 -23.08 -21.80 3.09
CA ALA A 362 -22.69 -22.74 4.14
C ALA A 362 -21.50 -23.59 3.67
N CYS A 363 -20.58 -23.96 4.58
CA CYS A 363 -19.39 -24.73 4.20
C CYS A 363 -19.73 -26.02 3.42
N ASP A 364 -20.85 -26.66 3.76
CA ASP A 364 -21.32 -27.87 3.09
C ASP A 364 -21.67 -27.63 1.60
N GLU A 365 -22.05 -26.42 1.20
CA GLU A 365 -22.49 -26.07 -0.16
C GLU A 365 -21.32 -25.86 -1.12
N TYR A 366 -20.29 -25.09 -0.73
CA TYR A 366 -19.13 -24.90 -1.61
C TYR A 366 -18.30 -26.19 -1.72
N LEU A 367 -18.22 -27.00 -0.66
CA LEU A 367 -17.53 -28.30 -0.70
C LEU A 367 -18.21 -29.24 -1.70
N LYS A 368 -19.55 -29.24 -1.74
CA LYS A 368 -20.30 -29.98 -2.75
C LYS A 368 -19.99 -29.46 -4.16
N CYS A 369 -19.98 -28.14 -4.36
CA CYS A 369 -19.60 -27.52 -5.63
C CYS A 369 -18.22 -27.99 -6.12
N LEU A 370 -17.20 -28.01 -5.24
CA LEU A 370 -15.86 -28.49 -5.58
C LEU A 370 -15.86 -29.98 -5.94
N LYS A 371 -16.58 -30.80 -5.17
CA LYS A 371 -16.68 -32.25 -5.38
C LYS A 371 -17.33 -32.65 -6.69
N ASP A 372 -18.20 -31.83 -7.26
CA ASP A 372 -18.84 -32.10 -8.54
C ASP A 372 -17.90 -31.87 -9.74
N ARG A 373 -16.68 -31.37 -9.51
CA ARG A 373 -15.67 -31.05 -10.54
C ARG A 373 -14.47 -31.98 -10.53
N ALA A 374 -13.74 -32.00 -11.64
CA ALA A 374 -12.49 -32.72 -11.84
C ALA A 374 -11.30 -32.03 -11.14
N MET A 375 -11.44 -31.76 -9.83
CA MET A 375 -10.48 -30.99 -9.05
C MET A 375 -9.09 -31.65 -8.97
N PRO A 376 -8.02 -30.86 -8.87
CA PRO A 376 -6.67 -31.36 -8.69
C PRO A 376 -6.47 -31.98 -7.29
N ASP A 377 -5.41 -32.78 -7.13
CA ASP A 377 -5.21 -33.61 -5.93
C ASP A 377 -4.94 -32.79 -4.66
N ASP A 378 -4.31 -31.62 -4.80
CA ASP A 378 -4.08 -30.67 -3.71
C ASP A 378 -5.41 -30.09 -3.19
N VAL A 379 -6.30 -29.68 -4.08
CA VAL A 379 -7.65 -29.22 -3.71
C VAL A 379 -8.47 -30.36 -3.10
N ARG A 380 -8.33 -31.59 -3.62
CA ARG A 380 -9.00 -32.77 -3.05
C ARG A 380 -8.56 -33.02 -1.60
N GLN A 381 -7.26 -32.93 -1.32
CA GLN A 381 -6.73 -33.06 0.05
C GLN A 381 -7.27 -31.98 0.98
N GLU A 382 -7.38 -30.74 0.51
CA GLU A 382 -7.97 -29.62 1.26
C GLU A 382 -9.44 -29.87 1.61
N VAL A 383 -10.22 -30.34 0.63
CA VAL A 383 -11.63 -30.72 0.83
C VAL A 383 -11.76 -31.83 1.87
N GLU A 384 -10.98 -32.90 1.76
CA GLU A 384 -10.98 -34.03 2.70
C GLU A 384 -10.59 -33.59 4.12
N HIS A 385 -9.60 -32.69 4.25
CA HIS A 385 -9.17 -32.16 5.54
C HIS A 385 -10.27 -31.33 6.21
N THR A 386 -10.90 -30.43 5.44
CA THR A 386 -12.00 -29.57 5.91
C THR A 386 -13.18 -30.41 6.42
N GLU A 387 -13.56 -31.46 5.68
CA GLU A 387 -14.64 -32.36 6.11
C GLU A 387 -14.32 -33.14 7.38
N ALA A 388 -13.07 -33.61 7.53
CA ALA A 388 -12.64 -34.27 8.75
C ALA A 388 -12.70 -33.33 9.97
N GLY A 389 -12.46 -32.03 9.78
CA GLY A 389 -12.66 -30.99 10.79
C GLY A 389 -14.13 -30.84 11.19
N LEU A 390 -15.03 -30.67 10.22
CA LEU A 390 -16.47 -30.54 10.44
C LEU A 390 -17.08 -31.77 11.14
N ALA A 391 -16.61 -32.97 10.79
CA ALA A 391 -17.05 -34.20 11.44
C ALA A 391 -16.66 -34.23 12.93
N LYS A 392 -15.44 -33.75 13.28
CA LYS A 392 -14.99 -33.66 14.68
C LYS A 392 -15.78 -32.62 15.47
N GLU A 393 -16.07 -31.46 14.90
CA GLU A 393 -16.90 -30.44 15.56
C GLU A 393 -18.32 -30.95 15.83
N LYS A 394 -18.95 -31.59 14.83
CA LYS A 394 -20.28 -32.21 15.00
C LYS A 394 -20.26 -33.29 16.10
N MET A 395 -19.20 -34.10 16.21
CA MET A 395 -19.04 -35.09 17.29
C MET A 395 -18.85 -34.43 18.67
N ASN A 396 -18.10 -33.34 18.75
CA ASN A 396 -17.88 -32.61 20.01
C ASN A 396 -19.17 -31.96 20.52
N VAL A 397 -19.96 -31.34 19.64
CA VAL A 397 -21.28 -30.75 19.99
C VAL A 397 -22.25 -31.82 20.49
N ILE A 398 -22.25 -33.02 19.89
CA ILE A 398 -23.07 -34.15 20.34
C ILE A 398 -22.60 -34.69 21.70
N SER A 399 -21.30 -34.60 21.99
CA SER A 399 -20.73 -35.06 23.26
C SER A 399 -21.00 -34.11 24.44
N ASP A 400 -21.06 -32.80 24.20
CA ASP A 400 -21.41 -31.80 25.22
C ASP A 400 -22.93 -31.71 25.46
N GLY A 401 -23.75 -31.96 24.44
CA GLY A 401 -25.22 -32.04 24.58
C GLY A 401 -25.73 -33.26 25.37
N LYS A 402 -24.86 -34.23 25.71
CA LYS A 402 -25.18 -35.40 26.55
C LYS A 402 -24.75 -35.26 28.01
N LYS A 403 -24.19 -34.11 28.41
CA LYS A 403 -23.81 -33.80 29.80
C LYS A 403 -24.74 -32.79 30.50
N GLY A 404 -25.86 -32.43 29.87
CA GLY A 404 -26.91 -31.56 30.44
C GLY A 404 -28.01 -32.33 31.14
#